data_AF-A0ABD6EXM9-F1
#
_entry.id   AF-A0ABD6EXM9-F1
#
_cell.length_a   1.000
_cell.length_b   1.000
_cell.length_c   1.000
_cell.angle_alpha   90.00
_cell.angle_beta   90.00
_cell.angle_gamma   90.00
#
_symmetry.space_group_name_H-M   'P 1'
#
loop_
_entity.id
_entity.type
_entity.pdbx_description
1 polymer ?
#
loop_
_entity_poly.entity_id
_entity_poly.type
_entity_poly.pdbx_seq_one_letter_code
_entity_poly.pdbx_strand_id
1 'polypeptide(L)' 'MVNLMDDEEPDGDEYGIDGRYIPRIYFLDTNGQPYKYVNNEELHPWHKYFYSEVSDVLTAMNTALDTFKKFPNA' A
#
# COMPACT_ATOMS: atom_id res chain seq x y z
N MET A 1 2.84 11.86 0.38
CA MET A 1 3.66 10.63 0.43
C MET A 1 4.55 10.75 1.64
N VAL A 2 4.53 9.74 2.52
CA VAL A 2 5.41 9.64 3.69
C VAL A 2 6.30 8.43 3.44
N ASN A 3 7.59 8.57 3.68
CA ASN A 3 8.56 7.50 3.63
C ASN A 3 9.08 7.32 5.06
N LEU A 4 9.18 6.07 5.50
CA LEU A 4 9.68 5.68 6.82
C LEU A 4 10.87 4.75 6.57
N MET A 5 12.01 5.02 7.23
CA MET A 5 13.24 4.25 7.07
C MET A 5 13.63 3.55 8.36
N ASP A 6 14.12 2.31 8.23
CA ASP A 6 14.71 1.51 9.32
C ASP A 6 13.89 1.58 10.63
N ASP A 7 14.40 2.28 11.64
CA ASP A 7 13.79 2.41 12.99
C ASP A 7 12.46 3.18 13.01
N GLU A 8 12.05 3.79 11.89
CA GLU A 8 10.75 4.47 11.74
C GLU A 8 9.64 3.53 11.24
N GLU A 9 9.94 2.26 10.96
CA GLU A 9 8.92 1.28 10.56
C GLU A 9 7.84 1.14 11.65
N PRO A 10 6.54 1.26 11.31
CA PRO A 10 5.48 1.07 12.28
C PRO A 10 5.43 -0.38 12.78
N ASP A 11 5.39 -0.57 14.10
CA ASP A 11 5.32 -1.90 14.71
C ASP A 11 3.97 -2.61 14.55
N GLY A 12 2.92 -1.87 14.17
CA GLY A 12 1.55 -2.35 14.05
C GLY A 12 1.39 -3.46 13.00
N ASP A 13 0.64 -4.52 13.36
CA ASP A 13 0.40 -5.67 12.49
C ASP A 13 -0.37 -5.28 11.21
N GLU A 14 -1.10 -4.17 11.24
CA GLU A 14 -1.76 -3.60 10.06
C GLU A 14 -0.77 -3.19 8.95
N TYR A 15 0.52 -3.02 9.26
CA TYR A 15 1.58 -2.73 8.29
C TYR A 15 2.48 -3.95 7.99
N GLY A 16 2.05 -5.15 8.42
CA GLY A 16 2.69 -6.45 8.19
C GLY A 16 1.74 -7.52 7.65
N ILE A 17 0.66 -7.11 6.96
CA ILE A 17 -0.49 -7.94 6.54
C ILE A 17 -0.09 -9.26 5.85
N ASP A 18 0.93 -9.23 5.00
CA ASP A 18 1.43 -10.37 4.23
C ASP A 18 2.94 -10.62 4.45
N GLY A 19 3.47 -10.11 5.57
CA GLY A 19 4.87 -10.24 5.97
C GLY A 19 5.57 -8.89 6.15
N ARG A 20 6.80 -8.93 6.68
CA ARG A 20 7.66 -7.76 6.95
C ARG A 20 8.84 -7.65 5.98
N TYR A 21 8.62 -7.95 4.70
CA TYR A 21 9.64 -7.79 3.65
C TYR A 21 9.80 -6.31 3.26
N ILE A 22 10.94 -5.86 2.76
CA ILE A 22 11.13 -4.46 2.34
C ILE A 22 11.57 -4.37 0.87
N PRO A 23 11.21 -3.31 0.12
CA PRO A 23 10.31 -2.21 0.49
C PRO A 23 8.81 -2.56 0.37
N ARG A 24 7.95 -1.85 1.11
CA ARG A 24 6.47 -1.93 1.02
C ARG A 24 5.86 -0.56 0.81
N ILE A 25 4.85 -0.46 -0.05
CA ILE A 25 4.10 0.78 -0.27
C ILE A 25 2.63 0.50 0.07
N TYR A 26 2.12 1.24 1.06
CA TYR A 26 0.71 1.22 1.45
C TYR A 26 0.01 2.48 0.99
N PHE A 27 -1.23 2.33 0.51
CA PHE A 27 -2.19 3.41 0.40
C PHE A 27 -3.02 3.41 1.67
N LEU A 28 -3.28 4.58 2.25
CA LEU A 28 -4.05 4.72 3.49
C LEU A 28 -5.36 5.45 3.24
N ASP A 29 -6.38 5.14 4.03
CA ASP A 29 -7.63 5.90 4.08
C ASP A 29 -7.47 7.19 4.91
N THR A 30 -8.56 7.93 5.08
CA THR A 30 -8.56 9.18 5.86
C THR A 30 -8.38 8.98 7.38
N ASN A 31 -8.53 7.75 7.86
CA ASN A 31 -8.29 7.36 9.25
C ASN A 31 -6.87 6.81 9.48
N GLY A 32 -6.03 6.78 8.43
CA GLY A 32 -4.67 6.25 8.48
C GLY A 32 -4.58 4.72 8.39
N GLN A 33 -5.68 4.04 8.07
CA GLN A 33 -5.73 2.58 7.95
C GLN A 33 -5.34 2.13 6.53
N PRO A 34 -4.69 0.96 6.36
CA PRO A 34 -4.41 0.40 5.05
C PRO A 34 -5.65 0.29 4.17
N TYR A 35 -5.59 0.90 2.99
CA TYR A 35 -6.71 1.00 2.07
C TYR A 35 -6.83 -0.27 1.23
N LYS A 36 -7.85 -1.07 1.53
CA LYS A 36 -8.01 -2.46 1.06
C LYS A 36 -8.21 -2.66 -0.45
N TYR A 37 -8.48 -1.60 -1.21
CA TYR A 37 -8.79 -1.68 -2.64
C TYR A 37 -7.57 -1.61 -3.55
N VAL A 38 -6.39 -1.35 -2.99
CA VAL A 38 -5.17 -1.16 -3.78
C VAL A 38 -4.03 -1.97 -3.20
N ASN A 39 -3.54 -2.90 -4.01
CA ASN A 39 -2.31 -3.64 -3.80
C ASN A 39 -1.74 -4.04 -5.18
N ASN A 40 -0.67 -4.82 -5.17
CA ASN A 40 0.02 -5.34 -6.35
C ASN A 40 -0.03 -6.89 -6.40
N GLU A 41 -1.10 -7.50 -5.88
CA GLU A 41 -1.19 -8.96 -5.77
C GLU A 41 -1.26 -9.66 -7.13
N GLU A 42 -1.70 -8.96 -8.18
CA GLU A 42 -1.75 -9.47 -9.55
C GLU A 42 -0.35 -9.76 -10.10
N LEU A 43 0.63 -8.89 -9.81
CA LEU A 43 2.02 -9.07 -10.22
C LEU A 43 2.84 -9.87 -9.18
N HIS A 44 2.51 -9.70 -7.89
CA HIS A 44 3.23 -10.32 -6.78
C HIS A 44 2.27 -10.95 -5.76
N PRO A 45 1.77 -12.18 -6.02
CA PRO A 45 0.77 -12.82 -5.17
C PRO A 45 1.19 -13.03 -3.71
N TRP A 46 2.49 -13.17 -3.48
CA TRP A 46 3.08 -13.42 -2.16
C TRP A 46 3.64 -12.16 -1.48
N HIS A 47 3.70 -11.03 -2.20
CA HIS A 47 4.27 -9.76 -1.72
C HIS A 47 3.41 -8.62 -2.27
N LYS A 48 2.17 -8.53 -1.78
CA LYS A 48 1.11 -7.71 -2.35
C LYS A 48 1.42 -6.22 -2.29
N TYR A 49 2.26 -5.78 -1.36
CA TYR A 49 2.67 -4.37 -1.23
C TYR A 49 4.06 -4.08 -1.81
N PHE A 50 4.65 -5.05 -2.53
CA PHE A 50 5.89 -4.84 -3.27
C PHE A 50 5.58 -4.25 -4.65
N TYR A 51 6.38 -3.29 -5.10
CA TYR A 51 6.27 -2.67 -6.42
C TYR A 51 7.67 -2.62 -7.03
N SER A 52 7.92 -3.43 -8.06
CA SER A 52 9.22 -3.53 -8.71
C SER A 52 9.52 -2.34 -9.63
N GLU A 53 8.51 -1.85 -10.32
CA GLU A 53 8.67 -0.81 -11.35
C GLU A 53 7.91 0.46 -10.99
N VAL A 54 8.42 1.60 -11.46
CA VAL A 54 7.77 2.91 -11.28
C VAL A 54 6.37 2.92 -11.90
N SER A 55 6.17 2.22 -13.02
CA SER A 55 4.87 2.08 -13.68
C SER A 55 3.81 1.46 -12.78
N ASP A 56 4.21 0.51 -11.93
CA ASP A 56 3.31 -0.24 -11.06
C ASP A 56 2.83 0.67 -9.93
N VAL A 57 3.75 1.46 -9.37
CA VAL A 57 3.43 2.51 -8.38
C VAL A 57 2.46 3.54 -8.97
N LEU A 58 2.74 4.04 -10.18
CA LEU A 58 1.86 5.02 -10.84
C LEU A 58 0.46 4.46 -11.11
N THR A 59 0.38 3.20 -11.53
CA THR A 59 -0.89 2.52 -11.76
C THR A 59 -1.67 2.38 -10.46
N ALA A 60 -1.03 1.93 -9.39
CA ALA A 60 -1.65 1.81 -8.07
C ALA A 60 -2.09 3.17 -7.50
N MET A 61 -1.30 4.23 -7.67
CA MET A 61 -1.67 5.59 -7.27
C MET A 61 -2.94 6.08 -7.98
N ASN A 62 -3.05 5.86 -9.29
CA ASN A 62 -4.25 6.23 -10.05
C ASN A 62 -5.46 5.41 -9.60
N THR A 63 -5.29 4.10 -9.42
CA THR A 63 -6.34 3.22 -8.89
C THR A 63 -6.80 3.65 -7.50
N ALA A 64 -5.88 4.06 -6.61
CA ALA A 64 -6.20 4.58 -5.29
C ALA A 64 -7.08 5.83 -5.39
N LEU A 65 -6.71 6.80 -6.22
CA LEU A 65 -7.51 8.01 -6.41
C LEU A 65 -8.90 7.72 -6.98
N ASP A 66 -9.00 6.82 -7.96
CA ASP A 66 -10.27 6.52 -8.62
C ASP A 66 -11.22 5.69 -7.75
N THR A 67 -10.67 4.76 -6.96
CA THR A 67 -11.46 4.00 -5.99
C THR A 67 -11.83 4.86 -4.80
N PHE A 68 -10.95 5.72 -4.30
CA PHE A 68 -11.22 6.62 -3.17
C PHE A 68 -12.36 7.61 -3.48
N LYS A 69 -12.44 8.13 -4.70
CA LYS A 69 -13.58 8.95 -5.15
C LYS A 69 -14.92 8.21 -5.06
N LYS A 70 -14.92 6.88 -5.24
CA LYS A 70 -16.11 6.04 -5.17
C LYS A 70 -16.39 5.58 -3.74
N PHE A 71 -15.34 5.35 -2.94
CA PHE A 71 -15.40 4.72 -1.63
C PHE A 71 -14.43 5.39 -0.63
N PRO A 72 -14.71 6.63 -0.18
CA PRO A 72 -13.75 7.43 0.60
C PRO A 72 -13.50 6.96 2.04
N ASN A 73 -14.38 6.12 2.61
CA ASN A 73 -14.35 5.68 4.01
C ASN A 73 -14.39 4.14 4.15
N ALA A 74 -13.93 3.42 3.14
CA ALA A 74 -14.16 1.98 3.01
C ALA A 74 -12.94 1.15 3.37
#